data_AF-A0A9Q3Q8Q6-F1
#
_entry.id   AF-A0A9Q3Q8Q6-F1
#
_cell.length_a   1.000
_cell.length_b   1.000
_cell.length_c   1.000
_cell.angle_alpha   90.00
_cell.angle_beta   90.00
_cell.angle_gamma   90.00
#
_symmetry.space_group_name_H-M   'P 1'
#
loop_
_entity.id
_entity.type
_entity.pdbx_description
1 polymer ?
#
loop_
_entity_poly.entity_id
_entity_poly.type
_entity_poly.pdbx_seq_one_letter_code
_entity_poly.pdbx_strand_id
1 'polypeptide(L)'
;MKNLLTIHPTAKDFHDMWKRACDTAAKCIAEAKEYDKKRWDKTHMEPEFKEGDQVLVSTLNFKNLKGPKKMRDSFVGPFTIIKLVGKNAVEVKLTEEFSRKHPVFPVSLVKPYFQTEEGKFPSKKKSHTPPEIVKVEDFPGPVS
;
A
#
# COMPACT_ATOMS: atom_id res chain seq x y z
N MET A 1 53.27 3.11 -37.21
CA MET A 1 52.74 4.45 -37.49
C MET A 1 51.92 4.87 -36.28
N LYS A 2 52.31 5.95 -35.58
CA LYS A 2 51.66 6.39 -34.34
C LYS A 2 50.44 7.25 -34.71
N ASN A 3 49.25 6.89 -34.25
CA ASN A 3 48.04 7.69 -34.42
C ASN A 3 48.20 9.02 -33.68
N LEU A 4 48.57 10.07 -34.42
CA LEU A 4 48.74 11.42 -33.91
C LEU A 4 47.42 12.20 -34.03
N LEU A 5 46.35 11.68 -33.42
CA LEU A 5 45.17 12.49 -33.16
C LEU A 5 45.50 13.35 -31.93
N THR A 6 46.13 14.50 -32.17
CA THR A 6 46.39 15.50 -31.14
C THR A 6 45.05 16.10 -30.72
N ILE A 7 44.43 15.49 -29.71
CA ILE A 7 43.19 16.00 -29.11
C ILE A 7 43.53 17.37 -28.50
N HIS A 8 42.84 18.41 -28.93
CA HIS A 8 43.01 19.75 -28.38
C HIS A 8 42.79 19.71 -26.85
N PRO A 9 43.63 20.40 -26.04
CA PRO A 9 43.57 20.31 -24.57
C PRO A 9 42.15 20.51 -24.02
N THR A 10 41.39 21.46 -24.56
CA THR A 10 39.98 21.70 -24.17
C THR A 10 39.06 20.48 -24.38
N ALA A 11 39.26 19.71 -25.45
CA ALA A 11 38.47 18.51 -25.70
C ALA A 11 38.84 17.37 -24.73
N LYS A 12 40.11 17.30 -24.30
CA LYS A 12 40.55 16.39 -23.25
C LYS A 12 39.98 16.79 -21.89
N ASP A 13 40.02 18.08 -21.55
CA ASP A 13 39.47 18.60 -20.30
C ASP A 13 37.96 18.35 -20.20
N PHE A 14 37.23 18.54 -21.30
CA PHE A 14 35.80 18.24 -21.38
C PHE A 14 35.51 16.74 -21.16
N HIS A 15 36.30 15.85 -21.78
CA HIS A 15 36.18 14.41 -21.59
C HIS A 15 36.45 13.98 -20.15
N ASP A 16 37.48 14.55 -19.52
CA ASP A 16 37.82 14.27 -18.13
C ASP A 16 36.73 14.80 -17.18
N MET A 17 36.17 15.98 -17.46
CA MET A 17 35.01 16.51 -16.74
C MET A 17 33.80 15.57 -16.88
N TRP A 18 33.48 15.14 -18.10
CA TRP A 18 32.35 14.24 -18.37
C TRP A 18 32.49 12.91 -17.64
N LYS A 19 33.69 12.30 -17.68
CA LYS A 19 33.99 11.07 -16.94
C LYS A 19 33.75 11.24 -15.44
N ARG A 20 34.28 12.31 -14.84
CA ARG A 20 34.08 12.58 -13.41
C ARG A 20 32.60 12.74 -13.07
N ALA A 21 31.82 13.41 -13.93
CA ALA A 21 30.39 13.56 -13.75
C ALA A 21 29.66 12.21 -13.80
N CYS A 22 29.97 11.38 -14.80
CA CYS A 22 29.40 10.02 -14.91
C CYS A 22 29.78 9.14 -13.69
N ASP A 23 31.05 9.15 -13.29
CA ASP A 23 31.51 8.36 -12.14
C ASP A 23 30.83 8.80 -10.84
N THR A 24 30.64 10.11 -10.67
CA THR A 24 29.94 10.67 -9.50
C THR A 24 28.47 10.26 -9.51
N ALA A 25 27.79 10.39 -10.66
CA ALA A 25 26.40 9.97 -10.80
C ALA A 25 26.21 8.47 -10.52
N ALA A 26 27.12 7.63 -11.04
CA ALA A 26 27.10 6.19 -10.79
C ALA A 26 27.28 5.87 -9.29
N LYS A 27 28.19 6.56 -8.61
CA LYS A 27 28.38 6.44 -7.15
C LYS A 27 27.13 6.85 -6.39
N CYS A 28 26.53 8.01 -6.70
CA CYS A 28 25.31 8.46 -6.03
C CYS A 28 24.15 7.46 -6.21
N ILE A 29 24.00 6.87 -7.39
CA ILE A 29 22.98 5.83 -7.63
C ILE A 29 23.27 4.57 -6.81
N ALA A 30 24.53 4.14 -6.72
CA ALA A 30 24.91 2.98 -5.92
C ALA A 30 24.65 3.22 -4.42
N GLU A 31 25.07 4.37 -3.89
CA GLU A 31 24.84 4.77 -2.50
C GLU A 31 23.35 4.86 -2.17
N ALA A 32 22.54 5.44 -3.06
CA ALA A 32 21.09 5.51 -2.88
C ALA A 32 20.45 4.11 -2.80
N LYS A 33 20.86 3.18 -3.68
CA LYS A 33 20.37 1.79 -3.67
C LYS A 33 20.74 1.08 -2.37
N GLU A 34 21.97 1.24 -1.90
CA GLU A 34 22.42 0.63 -0.64
C GLU A 34 21.67 1.20 0.56
N TYR A 35 21.44 2.53 0.58
CA TYR A 35 20.67 3.20 1.61
C TYR A 35 19.23 2.67 1.67
N ASP A 36 18.55 2.60 0.52
CA ASP A 36 17.18 2.10 0.43
C ASP A 36 17.08 0.65 0.89
N LYS A 37 18.02 -0.20 0.45
CA LYS A 37 18.10 -1.61 0.88
C LYS A 37 18.26 -1.72 2.40
N LYS A 38 19.23 -1.01 2.97
CA LYS A 38 19.49 -1.04 4.43
C LYS A 38 18.28 -0.58 5.23
N ARG A 39 17.57 0.45 4.74
CA ARG A 39 16.37 0.97 5.40
C ARG A 39 15.20 -0.01 5.32
N TRP A 40 15.02 -0.63 4.16
CA TRP A 40 14.03 -1.70 3.98
C TRP A 40 14.33 -2.86 4.93
N ASP A 41 15.52 -3.45 4.86
CA ASP A 41 15.91 -4.60 5.68
C ASP A 41 15.79 -4.33 7.19
N LYS A 42 16.02 -3.08 7.64
CA LYS A 42 15.87 -2.70 9.06
C LYS A 42 14.42 -2.67 9.55
N THR A 43 13.49 -2.25 8.70
CA THR A 43 12.09 -1.99 9.09
C THR A 43 11.13 -3.06 8.60
N HIS A 44 11.54 -3.85 7.62
CA HIS A 44 10.72 -4.86 7.02
C HIS A 44 10.70 -6.09 7.93
N MET A 45 9.52 -6.41 8.46
CA MET A 45 9.24 -7.71 9.03
C MET A 45 8.24 -8.39 8.12
N GLU A 46 8.61 -9.57 7.61
CA GLU A 46 7.68 -10.43 6.88
C GLU A 46 6.65 -10.98 7.88
N PRO A 47 5.36 -10.61 7.78
CA PRO A 47 4.35 -11.22 8.61
C PRO A 47 4.12 -12.65 8.11
N GLU A 48 4.24 -13.63 9.00
CA GLU A 48 3.90 -15.02 8.69
C GLU A 48 2.38 -15.17 8.62
N PHE A 49 1.83 -15.06 7.42
CA PHE A 49 0.45 -15.42 7.13
C PHE A 49 0.36 -16.89 6.71
N LYS A 50 -0.74 -17.55 7.05
CA LYS A 50 -1.05 -18.90 6.60
C LYS A 50 -2.36 -18.94 5.82
N GLU A 51 -2.50 -19.96 4.98
CA GLU A 51 -3.77 -20.25 4.32
C GLU A 51 -4.83 -20.53 5.39
N GLY A 52 -6.01 -19.91 5.25
CA GLY A 52 -7.09 -19.98 6.24
C GLY A 52 -7.11 -18.86 7.27
N ASP A 53 -6.04 -18.07 7.42
CA ASP A 53 -6.05 -16.93 8.35
C ASP A 53 -7.05 -15.86 7.90
N GLN A 54 -7.66 -15.20 8.88
CA GLN A 54 -8.50 -14.03 8.65
C GLN A 54 -7.66 -12.76 8.65
N VAL A 55 -7.86 -11.92 7.65
CA VAL A 55 -7.10 -10.68 7.49
C VAL A 55 -7.98 -9.52 7.07
N LEU A 56 -7.57 -8.32 7.47
CA LEU A 56 -8.13 -7.06 7.02
C LEU A 56 -7.32 -6.52 5.83
N VAL A 57 -8.01 -6.01 4.80
CA VAL A 57 -7.37 -5.42 3.62
C VAL A 57 -7.47 -3.89 3.66
N SER A 58 -6.38 -3.20 3.36
CA SER A 58 -6.33 -1.73 3.36
C SER A 58 -7.16 -1.12 2.23
N THR A 59 -7.92 -0.08 2.56
CA THR A 59 -8.74 0.69 1.61
C THR A 59 -7.97 1.79 0.88
N LEU A 60 -6.67 1.95 1.11
CA LEU A 60 -5.86 3.04 0.57
C LEU A 60 -5.99 3.17 -0.96
N ASN A 61 -6.05 2.04 -1.66
CA ASN A 61 -6.12 1.96 -3.12
C ASN A 61 -7.56 1.75 -3.65
N PHE A 62 -8.57 1.84 -2.79
CA PHE A 62 -9.96 1.56 -3.15
C PHE A 62 -10.66 2.85 -3.58
N LYS A 63 -10.62 3.13 -4.89
CA LYS A 63 -11.29 4.29 -5.48
C LYS A 63 -12.82 4.24 -5.41
N ASN A 64 -13.41 3.04 -5.42
CA ASN A 64 -14.85 2.82 -5.60
C ASN A 64 -15.61 2.48 -4.31
N LEU A 65 -15.07 2.85 -3.15
CA LEU A 65 -15.83 2.75 -1.89
C LEU A 65 -16.92 3.83 -1.85
N LYS A 66 -17.89 3.70 -0.95
CA LYS A 66 -18.97 4.69 -0.72
C LYS A 66 -18.55 5.72 0.34
N GLY A 67 -18.94 7.00 0.21
CA GLY A 67 -18.73 8.06 1.23
C GLY A 67 -17.48 8.96 1.03
N PRO A 68 -17.09 9.82 1.97
CA PRO A 68 -15.87 10.63 1.85
C PRO A 68 -14.63 9.91 2.40
N LYS A 69 -13.45 10.07 1.77
CA LYS A 69 -12.19 9.38 2.15
C LYS A 69 -11.84 9.51 3.65
N LYS A 70 -12.22 10.62 4.28
CA LYS A 70 -11.94 10.91 5.70
C LYS A 70 -12.84 10.16 6.69
N MET A 71 -14.02 9.68 6.28
CA MET A 71 -14.96 8.95 7.14
C MET A 71 -14.99 7.44 6.88
N ARG A 72 -14.28 6.96 5.86
CA ARG A 72 -14.23 5.53 5.54
C ARG A 72 -13.22 4.83 6.44
N ASP A 73 -13.51 3.58 6.78
CA ASP A 73 -12.53 2.74 7.47
C ASP A 73 -11.28 2.54 6.62
N SER A 74 -10.12 2.63 7.27
CA SER A 74 -8.82 2.42 6.63
C SER A 74 -8.58 0.97 6.21
N PHE A 75 -9.36 0.04 6.76
CA PHE A 75 -9.29 -1.39 6.52
C PHE A 75 -10.71 -1.97 6.42
N VAL A 76 -10.91 -2.94 5.53
CA VAL A 76 -12.21 -3.60 5.32
C VAL A 76 -12.09 -5.10 5.50
N GLY A 77 -13.19 -5.66 6.04
CA GLY A 77 -13.52 -7.09 6.10
C GLY A 77 -12.54 -7.95 6.89
N PRO A 78 -12.98 -8.98 7.64
CA PRO A 78 -12.18 -10.18 7.77
C PRO A 78 -12.34 -10.99 6.48
N PHE A 79 -11.31 -11.02 5.65
CA PHE A 79 -11.24 -11.91 4.48
C PHE A 79 -10.35 -13.11 4.81
N THR A 80 -10.71 -14.28 4.28
CA THR A 80 -9.89 -15.49 4.46
C THR A 80 -8.83 -15.55 3.39
N ILE A 81 -7.58 -15.82 3.78
CA ILE A 81 -6.48 -16.11 2.86
C ILE A 81 -6.76 -17.47 2.20
N ILE A 82 -6.84 -17.48 0.87
CA ILE A 82 -6.97 -18.70 0.07
C ILE A 82 -5.59 -19.29 -0.16
N LYS A 83 -4.61 -18.45 -0.51
CA LYS A 83 -3.28 -18.87 -0.93
C LYS A 83 -2.24 -17.78 -0.68
N LEU A 84 -1.00 -18.18 -0.40
CA LEU A 84 0.15 -17.27 -0.39
C LEU A 84 0.76 -17.18 -1.79
N VAL A 85 0.86 -15.95 -2.32
CA VAL A 85 1.45 -15.68 -3.64
C VAL A 85 2.90 -15.23 -3.43
N GLY A 86 3.78 -16.20 -3.23
CA GLY A 86 5.17 -15.95 -2.84
C GLY A 86 5.27 -15.37 -1.42
N LYS A 87 6.33 -14.60 -1.15
CA LYS A 87 6.58 -14.01 0.17
C LYS A 87 5.89 -12.67 0.40
N ASN A 88 5.59 -11.95 -0.69
CA ASN A 88 5.20 -10.54 -0.63
C ASN A 88 3.71 -10.28 -0.88
N ALA A 89 2.93 -11.31 -1.23
CA ALA A 89 1.51 -11.15 -1.55
C ALA A 89 0.67 -12.34 -1.07
N VAL A 90 -0.59 -12.05 -0.78
CA VAL A 90 -1.59 -13.03 -0.35
C VAL A 90 -2.82 -12.90 -1.24
N GLU A 91 -3.41 -14.04 -1.57
CA GLU A 91 -4.68 -14.11 -2.27
C GLU A 91 -5.79 -14.33 -1.25
N VAL A 92 -6.78 -13.44 -1.25
CA VAL A 92 -7.89 -13.46 -0.29
C VAL A 92 -9.22 -13.71 -0.99
N LYS A 93 -10.13 -14.36 -0.28
CA LYS A 93 -11.51 -14.53 -0.73
C LYS A 93 -12.30 -13.24 -0.51
N LEU A 94 -12.40 -12.42 -1.55
CA LEU A 94 -13.21 -11.21 -1.53
C LEU A 94 -14.71 -11.53 -1.55
N THR A 95 -15.50 -10.76 -0.80
CA THR A 95 -16.96 -10.80 -0.86
C THR A 95 -17.48 -10.14 -2.14
N GLU A 96 -18.74 -10.38 -2.49
CA GLU A 96 -19.34 -9.93 -3.76
C GLU A 96 -19.25 -8.41 -3.98
N GLU A 97 -19.35 -7.62 -2.90
CA GLU A 97 -19.16 -6.16 -2.90
C GLU A 97 -17.78 -5.72 -3.44
N PHE A 98 -16.76 -6.56 -3.25
CA PHE A 98 -15.38 -6.31 -3.67
C PHE A 98 -14.95 -7.17 -4.86
N SER A 99 -15.86 -7.92 -5.48
CA SER A 99 -15.58 -8.82 -6.63
C SER A 99 -14.87 -8.14 -7.82
N ARG A 100 -15.06 -6.83 -7.99
CA ARG A 100 -14.39 -6.02 -9.03
C ARG A 100 -12.93 -5.70 -8.71
N LYS A 101 -12.43 -6.03 -7.52
CA LYS A 101 -11.03 -5.84 -7.11
C LYS A 101 -10.24 -7.12 -7.34
N HIS A 102 -8.96 -6.98 -7.67
CA HIS A 102 -8.06 -8.13 -7.74
C HIS A 102 -7.94 -8.77 -6.34
N PRO A 103 -8.05 -10.11 -6.24
CA PRO A 103 -8.02 -10.81 -4.96
C PRO A 103 -6.60 -10.91 -4.35
N VAL A 104 -5.57 -10.54 -5.10
CA VAL A 104 -4.17 -10.59 -4.64
C VAL A 104 -3.74 -9.24 -4.09
N PHE A 105 -3.31 -9.24 -2.83
CA PHE A 105 -2.85 -8.04 -2.11
C PHE A 105 -1.42 -8.20 -1.60
N PRO A 106 -0.57 -7.16 -1.69
CA PRO A 106 0.72 -7.15 -1.03
C PRO A 106 0.58 -7.27 0.50
N VAL A 107 1.48 -7.99 1.16
CA VAL A 107 1.48 -8.19 2.62
C VAL A 107 1.45 -6.87 3.40
N SER A 108 2.06 -5.80 2.87
CA SER A 108 2.05 -4.47 3.50
C SER A 108 0.66 -3.80 3.54
N LEU A 109 -0.28 -4.24 2.71
CA LEU A 109 -1.65 -3.75 2.67
C LEU A 109 -2.62 -4.65 3.44
N VAL A 110 -2.11 -5.68 4.12
CA VAL A 110 -2.88 -6.68 4.82
C VAL A 110 -2.52 -6.67 6.30
N LYS A 111 -3.51 -6.85 7.18
CA LYS A 111 -3.30 -6.97 8.62
C LYS A 111 -3.97 -8.23 9.15
N PRO A 112 -3.35 -8.95 10.10
CA PRO A 112 -4.02 -10.07 10.76
C PRO A 112 -5.27 -9.57 11.50
N TYR A 113 -6.37 -10.30 11.36
CA TYR A 113 -7.60 -10.04 12.09
C TYR A 113 -7.60 -10.83 13.40
N PHE A 114 -7.64 -10.13 14.53
CA PHE A 114 -7.78 -10.74 15.84
C PHE A 114 -9.22 -10.60 16.31
N GLN A 115 -9.95 -11.71 16.35
CA GLN A 115 -11.29 -11.73 16.92
C GLN A 115 -11.18 -11.37 18.41
N THR A 116 -11.83 -10.28 18.83
CA THR A 116 -11.90 -9.95 20.24
C THR A 116 -12.91 -10.88 20.89
N GLU A 117 -12.47 -11.70 21.83
CA GLU A 117 -13.39 -12.56 22.59
C GLU A 117 -14.37 -11.72 23.39
N GLU A 118 -15.66 -12.04 23.24
CA GLU A 118 -16.75 -11.37 23.94
C GLU A 118 -16.58 -11.58 25.45
N GLY A 119 -16.16 -10.52 26.17
CA GLY A 119 -15.92 -10.56 27.61
C GLY A 119 -14.55 -10.04 28.05
N LYS A 120 -13.55 -9.95 27.16
CA LYS A 120 -12.22 -9.45 27.53
C LYS A 120 -12.16 -7.94 27.73
N PHE A 121 -13.11 -7.21 27.14
CA PHE A 121 -13.30 -5.77 27.31
C PHE A 121 -14.80 -5.44 27.39
N PRO A 122 -15.43 -5.50 28.57
CA PRO A 122 -16.88 -5.31 28.73
C PRO A 122 -17.38 -3.91 28.32
N SER A 123 -16.49 -2.93 28.22
CA SER A 123 -16.80 -1.54 27.86
C SER A 123 -16.75 -1.23 26.36
N LYS A 124 -16.30 -2.17 25.49
CA LYS A 124 -16.33 -1.97 24.03
C LYS A 124 -17.74 -2.20 23.50
N LYS A 125 -18.51 -1.12 23.34
CA LYS A 125 -19.78 -1.16 22.58
C LYS A 125 -19.47 -1.54 21.13
N LYS A 126 -20.21 -2.51 20.56
CA LYS A 126 -20.14 -2.82 19.12
C LYS A 126 -20.45 -1.53 18.35
N SER A 127 -19.58 -1.13 17.42
CA SER A 127 -19.82 0.05 16.58
C SER A 127 -21.11 -0.16 15.80
N HIS A 128 -21.96 0.84 15.89
CA HIS A 128 -23.34 0.88 15.44
C HIS A 128 -23.36 0.76 13.92
N THR A 129 -24.18 -0.14 13.38
CA THR A 129 -24.57 -0.11 11.97
C THR A 129 -25.04 1.29 11.62
N PRO A 130 -24.61 1.89 10.49
CA PRO A 130 -25.10 3.20 10.08
C PRO A 130 -26.63 3.18 10.08
N PRO A 131 -27.30 4.15 10.75
CA PRO A 131 -28.77 4.18 10.78
C PRO A 131 -29.29 4.29 9.35
N GLU A 132 -30.32 3.51 9.04
CA GLU A 132 -31.03 3.58 7.78
C GLU A 132 -31.58 5.00 7.61
N ILE A 133 -31.21 5.66 6.51
CA ILE A 133 -31.68 7.02 6.22
C ILE A 133 -33.16 6.91 5.88
N VAL A 134 -34.03 7.16 6.87
CA VAL A 134 -35.46 7.30 6.66
C VAL A 134 -35.67 8.51 5.74
N LYS A 135 -36.23 8.29 4.55
CA LYS A 135 -36.68 9.37 3.69
C LYS A 135 -37.81 10.07 4.43
N VAL A 136 -37.57 11.29 4.90
CA VAL A 136 -38.61 12.16 5.45
C VAL A 136 -39.60 12.46 4.32
N GLU A 137 -40.82 11.97 4.46
CA GLU A 137 -41.94 12.40 3.64
C GLU A 137 -42.30 13.84 4.03
N ASP A 138 -42.56 14.67 3.02
CA ASP A 138 -42.74 16.10 3.13
C ASP A 138 -43.87 16.47 4.10
N PHE A 139 -43.55 17.28 5.11
CA PHE A 139 -44.54 17.88 6.00
C PHE A 139 -45.42 18.86 5.21
N PRO A 140 -46.76 18.70 5.19
CA PRO A 140 -47.61 19.66 4.50
C PRO A 140 -47.53 21.01 5.22
N GLY A 141 -47.14 22.05 4.47
CA GLY A 141 -47.04 23.42 4.97
C GLY A 141 -48.37 23.96 5.48
N PRO A 142 -48.34 25.04 6.29
CA PRO A 142 -49.54 25.57 6.92
C PRO A 142 -50.50 26.10 5.85
N VAL A 143 -51.75 25.66 5.91
CA VAL A 143 -52.85 26.20 5.10
C VAL A 143 -53.11 27.62 5.59
N SER A 144 -52.96 28.59 4.67
CA SER A 144 -53.24 30.02 4.85
C SER A 144 -54.73 30.31 4.97
#